data_AF-A0A1F9PLT8-F1
#
_entry.id   AF-A0A1F9PLT8-F1
#
_cell.length_a   1.000
_cell.length_b   1.000
_cell.length_c   1.000
_cell.angle_alpha   90.00
_cell.angle_beta   90.00
_cell.angle_gamma   90.00
#
_symmetry.space_group_name_H-M   'P 1'
#
loop_
_entity.id
_entity.type
_entity.pdbx_description
1 polymer ?
#
loop_
_entity_poly.entity_id
_entity_poly.type
_entity_poly.pdbx_seq_one_letter_code
_entity_poly.pdbx_strand_id
1 'polypeptide(L)'
;MPGPGGVRSQVETYSGSRLHERPWRFTRGGAWLEVRQILERWQDPDHLHFKVVAEDGGVYLLSYHYPGDAWEARPVGGLAASTGR
;
A
#
# COMPACT_ATOMS: atom_id res chain seq x y z
N MET A 1 3.54 -15.28 -17.81
CA MET A 1 4.59 -14.27 -18.01
C MET A 1 4.16 -12.96 -17.33
N PRO A 2 4.74 -12.54 -16.20
CA PRO A 2 4.55 -11.18 -15.68
C PRO A 2 5.36 -10.17 -16.50
N GLY A 3 4.72 -9.09 -16.97
CA GLY A 3 5.37 -7.97 -17.67
C GLY A 3 6.25 -7.09 -16.76
N PRO A 4 7.05 -6.18 -17.34
CA PRO A 4 8.08 -5.45 -16.62
C PRO A 4 7.49 -4.31 -15.78
N GLY A 5 7.89 -4.22 -14.50
CA GLY A 5 7.99 -2.96 -13.79
C GLY A 5 7.05 -2.71 -12.60
N GLY A 6 5.96 -3.47 -12.44
CA GLY A 6 5.14 -3.40 -11.22
C GLY A 6 5.69 -4.35 -10.17
N VAL A 7 6.33 -3.83 -9.11
CA VAL A 7 6.73 -4.65 -7.96
C VAL A 7 5.45 -5.26 -7.37
N ARG A 8 5.23 -6.55 -7.60
CA ARG A 8 4.14 -7.32 -6.99
C ARG A 8 4.38 -7.38 -5.50
N SER A 9 3.71 -6.53 -4.75
CA SER A 9 3.80 -6.51 -3.30
C SER A 9 2.75 -7.45 -2.73
N GLN A 10 3.19 -8.48 -1.99
CA GLN A 10 2.28 -9.24 -1.14
C GLN A 10 2.03 -8.40 0.10
N VAL A 11 0.81 -7.91 0.24
CA VAL A 11 0.34 -7.24 1.45
C VAL A 11 -0.40 -8.29 2.26
N GLU A 12 0.08 -8.60 3.45
CA GLU A 12 -0.69 -9.44 4.35
C GLU A 12 -1.76 -8.57 5.01
N THR A 13 -2.97 -8.66 4.46
CA THR A 13 -4.18 -8.20 5.12
C THR A 13 -4.70 -9.33 5.99
N TYR A 14 -5.20 -9.00 7.18
CA TYR A 14 -5.81 -10.00 8.04
C TYR A 14 -7.11 -10.50 7.36
N SER A 15 -7.08 -11.65 6.70
CA SER A 15 -8.26 -12.27 6.05
C SER A 15 -9.28 -12.85 7.06
N GLY A 16 -9.30 -12.32 8.28
CA GLY A 16 -10.25 -12.70 9.33
C GLY A 16 -11.46 -11.78 9.29
N SER A 17 -12.39 -12.04 8.37
CA SER A 17 -13.81 -11.71 8.51
C SER A 17 -14.16 -10.25 8.84
N ARG A 18 -14.51 -9.51 7.79
CA ARG A 18 -15.43 -8.35 7.80
C ARG A 18 -14.95 -7.12 8.60
N LEU A 19 -14.79 -6.01 7.88
CA LEU A 19 -14.81 -4.61 8.33
C LEU A 19 -13.52 -3.89 8.76
N HIS A 20 -12.35 -4.54 8.84
CA HIS A 20 -11.13 -3.82 9.21
C HIS A 20 -9.87 -4.33 8.48
N GLU A 21 -9.87 -4.31 7.15
CA GLU A 21 -8.67 -4.57 6.34
C GLU A 21 -7.66 -3.44 6.56
N ARG A 22 -6.90 -3.53 7.65
CA ARG A 22 -5.76 -2.65 7.91
C ARG A 22 -4.51 -3.43 7.53
N PRO A 23 -3.74 -2.97 6.54
CA PRO A 23 -2.47 -3.62 6.20
C PRO A 23 -1.54 -3.55 7.41
N TRP A 24 -1.11 -4.71 7.92
CA TRP A 24 -0.18 -4.80 9.05
C TRP A 24 1.28 -4.77 8.59
N ARG A 25 1.56 -5.49 7.50
CA ARG A 25 2.89 -5.54 6.88
C ARG A 25 2.77 -5.81 5.40
N PHE A 26 3.75 -5.34 4.64
CA PHE A 26 3.81 -5.54 3.20
C PHE A 26 5.21 -5.98 2.78
N THR A 27 5.28 -6.82 1.75
CA THR A 27 6.56 -7.13 1.11
C THR A 27 6.89 -6.11 0.05
N ARG A 28 8.13 -5.64 0.07
CA ARG A 28 8.69 -4.78 -0.96
C ARG A 28 10.03 -5.36 -1.38
N GLY A 29 10.15 -5.75 -2.65
CA GLY A 29 11.41 -6.27 -3.19
C GLY A 29 11.95 -7.52 -2.47
N GLY A 30 11.09 -8.32 -1.83
CA GLY A 30 11.47 -9.50 -1.05
C GLY A 30 11.73 -9.25 0.43
N ALA A 31 11.68 -8.00 0.90
CA ALA A 31 11.76 -7.66 2.32
C ALA A 31 10.37 -7.39 2.90
N TRP A 32 10.11 -7.88 4.11
CA TRP A 32 8.90 -7.52 4.87
C TRP A 32 9.11 -6.18 5.56
N LEU A 33 8.13 -5.30 5.44
CA LEU A 33 8.08 -4.00 6.12
C LEU A 33 6.82 -3.94 6.97
N GLU A 34 6.98 -3.75 8.27
CA GLU A 34 5.86 -3.55 9.18
C GLU A 34 5.33 -2.11 9.12
N VAL A 35 4.00 -1.98 9.08
CA VAL A 35 3.32 -0.69 9.15
C VAL A 35 3.34 -0.22 10.59
N ARG A 36 4.09 0.85 10.88
CA ARG A 36 4.12 1.49 12.20
C ARG A 36 2.90 2.36 12.44
N GLN A 37 2.50 3.12 11.42
CA GLN A 37 1.42 4.09 11.56
C GLN A 37 0.71 4.29 10.22
N ILE A 38 -0.61 4.36 10.24
CA ILE A 38 -1.41 4.76 9.08
C ILE A 38 -1.61 6.27 9.19
N LEU A 39 -1.07 7.02 8.23
CA LEU A 39 -1.23 8.46 8.15
C LEU A 39 -2.60 8.83 7.59
N GLU A 40 -3.02 8.14 6.53
CA GLU A 40 -4.23 8.48 5.79
C GLU A 40 -4.79 7.24 5.08
N ARG A 41 -6.11 7.18 4.97
CA ARG A 41 -6.81 6.13 4.22
C ARG A 41 -7.91 6.76 3.38
N TRP A 42 -8.03 6.35 2.13
CA TRP A 42 -9.12 6.77 1.26
C TRP A 42 -9.51 5.63 0.34
N GLN A 43 -10.80 5.57 0.04
CA GLN A 43 -11.38 4.58 -0.86
C GLN A 43 -11.92 5.29 -2.09
N ASP A 44 -11.57 4.77 -3.25
CA ASP A 44 -12.09 5.11 -4.56
C ASP A 44 -13.06 3.99 -5.02
N PRO A 45 -13.84 4.21 -6.09
CA PRO A 45 -14.83 3.23 -6.56
C PRO A 45 -14.23 1.86 -6.87
N ASP A 46 -13.00 1.83 -7.38
CA ASP A 46 -12.31 0.62 -7.80
C ASP A 46 -11.06 0.32 -6.98
N HIS A 47 -10.55 1.30 -6.22
CA HIS A 47 -9.26 1.22 -5.54
C HIS A 47 -9.37 1.61 -4.07
N LEU A 48 -8.50 1.05 -3.23
CA LEU A 48 -8.40 1.40 -1.81
C LEU A 48 -6.97 1.78 -1.48
N HIS A 49 -6.78 3.00 -0.98
CA HIS A 49 -5.49 3.60 -0.76
C HIS A 49 -5.20 3.80 0.73
N PHE A 50 -3.98 3.44 1.14
CA PHE A 50 -3.47 3.58 2.50
C PHE A 50 -2.09 4.20 2.49
N LYS A 51 -1.98 5.40 3.06
CA LYS A 51 -0.69 6.03 3.33
C LYS A 51 -0.21 5.60 4.70
N VAL A 52 0.93 4.94 4.74
CA VAL A 52 1.49 4.31 5.94
C VAL A 52 2.95 4.68 6.14
N VAL A 53 3.39 4.74 7.38
CA VAL A 53 4.79 4.84 7.78
C VAL A 53 5.24 3.43 8.11
N ALA A 54 6.30 2.96 7.45
CA ALA A 54 6.92 1.68 7.77
C ALA A 54 7.88 1.81 8.95
N GLU A 55 8.35 0.69 9.50
CA GLU A 55 9.34 0.68 10.58
C GLU A 55 10.68 1.34 10.21
N ASP A 56 11.02 1.33 8.93
CA ASP A 56 12.19 2.00 8.35
C ASP A 56 12.09 3.54 8.43
N GLY A 57 10.94 4.08 8.86
CA GLY A 57 10.66 5.52 8.86
C GLY A 57 10.24 6.08 7.50
N GLY A 58 10.30 5.26 6.45
CA GLY A 58 9.80 5.60 5.12
C GLY A 58 8.26 5.66 5.08
N VAL A 59 7.74 6.61 4.29
CA VAL A 59 6.30 6.69 4.00
C VAL A 59 6.00 5.94 2.72
N TYR A 60 4.94 5.14 2.73
CA TYR A 60 4.51 4.28 1.65
C TYR A 60 3.03 4.50 1.38
N LEU A 61 2.65 4.42 0.11
CA LEU A 61 1.27 4.33 -0.33
C LEU A 61 1.00 2.91 -0.79
N LEU A 62 0.08 2.23 -0.11
CA LEU A 62 -0.47 0.94 -0.50
C LEU A 62 -1.78 1.19 -1.24
N SER A 63 -1.87 0.74 -2.48
CA SER A 63 -3.08 0.82 -3.30
C SER A 63 -3.56 -0.58 -3.60
N TYR A 64 -4.78 -0.90 -3.23
CA TYR A 64 -5.43 -2.16 -3.53
C TYR A 64 -6.42 -1.97 -4.69
N HIS A 65 -6.29 -2.79 -5.72
CA HIS A 65 -7.19 -2.80 -6.87
C HIS A 65 -8.20 -3.95 -6.70
N TYR A 66 -9.46 -3.62 -6.42
CA TYR A 66 -10.55 -4.60 -6.30
C TYR A 66 -10.68 -5.54 -7.52
N PRO A 67 -10.71 -5.05 -8.78
CA PRO A 67 -10.95 -5.92 -9.93
C PRO A 67 -9.78 -6.85 -10.27
N GLY A 68 -8.58 -6.54 -9.79
CA GLY A 68 -7.37 -7.33 -10.05
C GLY A 68 -6.87 -8.12 -8.85
N ASP A 69 -7.52 -7.98 -7.68
CA ASP A 69 -7.04 -8.46 -6.38
C ASP A 69 -5.54 -8.20 -6.17
N ALA A 70 -5.10 -7.02 -6.60
CA ALA A 70 -3.69 -6.67 -6.70
C ALA A 70 -3.35 -5.54 -5.74
N TRP A 71 -2.29 -5.74 -4.96
CA TRP A 71 -1.71 -4.69 -4.13
C TRP A 71 -0.48 -4.10 -4.79
N GLU A 72 -0.43 -2.76 -4.81
CA GLU A 72 0.73 -1.99 -5.21
C GLU A 72 1.25 -1.19 -4.01
N ALA A 73 2.54 -1.32 -3.70
CA ALA A 73 3.20 -0.52 -2.68
C ALA A 73 4.24 0.38 -3.32
N ARG A 74 4.06 1.70 -3.19
CA ARG A 74 5.05 2.68 -3.67
C ARG A 74 5.55 3.57 -2.54
N PRO A 75 6.86 3.83 -2.43
CA PRO A 75 7.37 4.82 -1.50
C PRO A 75 6.85 6.20 -1.92
N VAL A 76 6.35 6.96 -0.96
CA VAL A 76 6.02 8.37 -1.13
C VAL A 76 7.13 9.14 -0.44
N GLY A 77 8.10 9.63 -1.20
CA GLY A 77 9.07 10.59 -0.69
C GLY A 77 8.31 11.76 -0.07
N GLY A 78 8.60 12.07 1.20
CA GLY A 78 7.88 13.10 1.96
C GLY A 78 7.75 14.39 1.16
N LEU A 79 6.51 14.80 0.91
CA LEU A 79 6.11 16.03 0.21
C LEU A 79 6.98 16.41 -1.01
N ALA A 80 6.71 15.79 -2.16
CA ALA A 80 6.61 16.56 -3.39
C ALA A 80 5.14 16.94 -3.56
N ALA A 81 4.78 18.10 -3.04
CA ALA A 81 3.54 18.77 -3.37
C ALA A 81 3.56 19.10 -4.87
N SER A 82 2.85 18.31 -5.67
CA SER A 82 2.51 18.69 -7.04
C SER A 82 1.24 17.97 -7.48
N THR A 83 0.11 18.53 -7.09
CA THR A 83 -1.04 18.55 -7.99
C THR A 83 -1.52 19.99 -8.01
N GLY A 84 -0.89 20.73 -8.91
CA GLY A 84 -1.40 22.00 -9.38
C GLY A 84 -2.41 21.75 -10.49
N ARG A 85 -3.53 22.45 -10.32
CA ARG A 85 -4.55 22.86 -11.29
C ARG A 85 -5.68 21.90 -11.63
#